data_AF-A0A2W1BKU0-F1
#
_entry.id   AF-A0A2W1BKU0-F1
#
_cell.length_a   1.000
_cell.length_b   1.000
_cell.length_c   1.000
_cell.angle_alpha   90.00
_cell.angle_beta   90.00
_cell.angle_gamma   90.00
#
_symmetry.space_group_name_H-M   'P 1'
#
loop_
_entity.id
_entity.type
_entity.pdbx_description
1 polymer ?
#
loop_
_entity_poly.entity_id
_entity_poly.type
_entity_poly.pdbx_seq_one_letter_code
_entity_poly.pdbx_strand_id
1 'polypeptide(L)'
;MARCWLTLAGLLALARAPGAAAADPPECPLPARCKLGGYGQNEYPYTVDGLQVMIQYTDSGYFALKCPKNITLDNPALPRFKSKLRVSKAQLEDCPAPRDSYADALERLNVLVLDKLKLVRPGALRAAHLAPLGELPALELLRVTSCALAALPAGLLDAAPDLLLLDLSDNRLTALPGGLFVVTKKLRMLNLSRNRLTTNVFDSLAAVTSLTTLNLSFNDLKDSCGGAADTVRGSSPLQYLTSLEKFYLRKTNTSVICQDWRTSMSRLKELDLSYNNISVVTFTDLRFSSEAEVDLRRNPVARLEYSRDDVSRAAAVTSPLAAECLVTYVYEDDVMYEVARASRAAPRRSGASSAWLDLSPQSWYDEVCRLPNFYAYINVNQCRRLV
;
A
#
# COMPACT_ATOMS: atom_id res chain seq x y z
N MET A 1 51.20 3.53 -12.74
CA MET A 1 51.43 3.84 -14.17
C MET A 1 51.42 2.50 -14.91
N ALA A 2 50.40 2.20 -15.71
CA ALA A 2 50.44 2.37 -17.18
C ALA A 2 51.55 1.47 -17.79
N ARG A 3 51.35 0.57 -18.75
CA ARG A 3 50.31 0.28 -19.75
C ARG A 3 50.73 -1.08 -20.34
N CYS A 4 49.79 -1.93 -20.73
CA CYS A 4 50.03 -2.86 -21.83
C CYS A 4 48.88 -2.69 -22.84
N TRP A 5 49.26 -2.42 -24.08
CA TRP A 5 48.43 -2.31 -25.27
C TRP A 5 48.91 -3.37 -26.27
N LEU A 6 48.02 -3.71 -27.21
CA LEU A 6 48.18 -4.53 -28.43
C LEU A 6 47.77 -6.01 -28.30
N THR A 7 47.01 -6.65 -29.19
CA THR A 7 45.96 -6.28 -30.18
C THR A 7 45.47 -7.60 -30.80
N LEU A 8 44.18 -7.61 -31.21
CA LEU A 8 43.54 -8.42 -32.27
C LEU A 8 43.53 -9.97 -32.24
N ALA A 9 42.27 -10.45 -32.18
CA ALA A 9 41.62 -11.38 -33.11
C ALA A 9 42.01 -12.87 -33.14
N GLY A 10 41.01 -13.72 -32.87
CA GLY A 10 40.84 -15.01 -33.56
C GLY A 10 40.79 -16.25 -32.66
N LEU A 11 39.62 -16.90 -32.66
CA LEU A 11 39.38 -18.32 -32.39
C LEU A 11 39.47 -18.81 -30.93
N LEU A 12 38.31 -18.95 -30.28
CA LEU A 12 37.70 -20.27 -30.05
C LEU A 12 36.35 -20.08 -29.33
N ALA A 13 35.29 -20.24 -30.11
CA ALA A 13 34.03 -20.70 -29.58
C ALA A 13 34.26 -22.06 -28.91
N LEU A 14 33.72 -22.25 -27.71
CA LEU A 14 33.11 -23.52 -27.30
C LEU A 14 32.27 -23.35 -26.02
N ALA A 15 30.97 -23.55 -26.26
CA ALA A 15 30.04 -24.30 -25.43
C ALA A 15 29.62 -23.74 -24.07
N ARG A 16 28.38 -23.22 -24.05
CA ARG A 16 27.37 -23.76 -23.15
C ARG A 16 26.13 -24.14 -23.96
N ALA A 17 25.86 -25.44 -24.04
CA ALA A 17 24.64 -26.03 -24.55
C ALA A 17 23.79 -26.54 -23.36
N PRO A 18 22.59 -27.10 -23.58
CA PRO A 18 21.37 -26.41 -23.98
C PRO A 18 20.30 -26.58 -22.88
N GLY A 19 19.40 -25.59 -22.71
CA GLY A 19 18.32 -25.71 -21.74
C GLY A 19 17.28 -24.62 -21.96
N ALA A 20 16.21 -24.99 -22.68
CA ALA A 20 15.15 -24.15 -23.24
C ALA A 20 15.62 -23.19 -24.34
N ALA A 21 15.12 -23.39 -25.56
CA ALA A 21 15.20 -22.35 -26.58
C ALA A 21 14.49 -21.12 -26.03
N ALA A 22 15.22 -20.01 -25.86
CA ALA A 22 14.60 -18.71 -25.65
C ALA A 22 13.48 -18.59 -26.69
N ALA A 23 12.24 -18.39 -26.26
CA ALA A 23 11.12 -18.28 -27.19
C ALA A 23 11.52 -17.30 -28.30
N ASP A 24 11.26 -17.65 -29.56
CA ASP A 24 11.60 -16.78 -30.68
C ASP A 24 11.02 -15.37 -30.42
N PRO A 25 11.77 -14.30 -30.73
CA PRO A 25 11.27 -12.95 -30.56
C PRO A 25 9.94 -12.78 -31.29
N PRO A 26 9.00 -12.00 -30.73
CA PRO A 26 7.70 -11.81 -31.36
C PRO A 26 7.88 -11.26 -32.78
N GLU A 27 7.14 -11.82 -33.72
CA GLU A 27 7.29 -11.51 -35.14
C GLU A 27 6.51 -10.24 -35.49
N CYS A 28 7.06 -9.42 -36.39
CA CYS A 28 6.37 -8.26 -36.94
C CYS A 28 5.29 -8.73 -37.94
N PRO A 29 3.99 -8.57 -37.63
CA PRO A 29 2.92 -9.02 -38.54
C PRO A 29 2.85 -8.18 -39.82
N LEU A 30 3.31 -6.93 -39.78
CA LEU A 30 3.32 -5.99 -40.89
C LEU A 30 4.75 -5.43 -41.09
N PRO A 31 5.61 -6.08 -41.90
CA PRO A 31 7.03 -5.71 -42.04
C PRO A 31 7.27 -4.27 -42.53
N ALA A 32 6.32 -3.68 -43.26
CA ALA A 32 6.39 -2.28 -43.71
C ALA A 32 6.21 -1.26 -42.57
N ARG A 33 5.61 -1.67 -41.45
CA ARG A 33 5.23 -0.83 -40.30
C ARG A 33 5.88 -1.26 -38.99
N CYS A 34 6.57 -2.40 -38.99
CA CYS A 34 7.21 -2.97 -37.82
C CYS A 34 8.59 -3.53 -38.20
N LYS A 35 9.61 -3.18 -37.42
CA LYS A 35 10.98 -3.71 -37.61
C LYS A 35 11.67 -3.94 -36.26
N LEU A 36 12.31 -5.10 -36.11
CA LEU A 36 13.19 -5.38 -34.97
C LEU A 36 14.49 -4.57 -35.08
N GLY A 37 14.83 -3.84 -34.03
CA GLY A 37 15.99 -2.95 -33.96
C GLY A 37 17.29 -3.61 -33.51
N GLY A 38 17.23 -4.82 -32.94
CA GLY A 38 18.39 -5.57 -32.47
C GLY A 38 18.01 -6.59 -31.40
N TYR A 39 19.02 -7.28 -30.85
CA TYR A 39 18.87 -8.29 -29.80
C TYR A 39 19.63 -7.83 -28.55
N GLY A 40 18.90 -7.62 -27.45
CA GLY A 40 19.46 -7.44 -26.11
C GLY A 40 19.41 -8.74 -25.28
N GLN A 41 19.95 -8.70 -24.05
CA GLN A 41 19.76 -9.78 -23.07
C GLN A 41 18.30 -9.75 -22.58
N ASN A 42 17.39 -10.37 -23.33
CA ASN A 42 15.95 -10.45 -23.08
C ASN A 42 15.15 -9.17 -23.38
N GLU A 43 15.78 -8.18 -24.01
CA GLU A 43 15.15 -6.94 -24.44
C GLU A 43 15.18 -6.82 -25.97
N TYR A 44 14.02 -6.52 -26.54
CA TYR A 44 13.79 -6.52 -27.97
C TYR A 44 13.18 -5.16 -28.35
N PRO A 45 13.99 -4.20 -28.83
CA PRO A 45 13.52 -2.94 -29.35
C PRO A 45 12.85 -3.14 -30.71
N TYR A 46 11.64 -2.62 -30.88
CA TYR A 46 10.93 -2.59 -32.15
C TYR A 46 10.61 -1.16 -32.56
N THR A 47 10.71 -0.89 -33.86
CA THR A 47 10.15 0.33 -34.46
C THR A 47 8.78 -0.02 -35.02
N VAL A 48 7.71 0.51 -34.44
CA VAL A 48 6.31 0.33 -34.86
C VAL A 48 5.74 1.68 -35.28
N ASP A 49 5.31 1.80 -36.53
CA ASP A 49 4.85 3.07 -37.13
C ASP A 49 5.83 4.25 -36.91
N GLY A 50 7.13 3.96 -36.98
CA GLY A 50 8.19 4.96 -36.76
C GLY A 50 8.48 5.29 -35.30
N LEU A 51 7.81 4.65 -34.33
CA LEU A 51 8.00 4.88 -32.90
C LEU A 51 8.63 3.66 -32.22
N GLN A 52 9.47 3.90 -31.20
CA GLN A 52 10.13 2.84 -30.45
C GLN A 52 9.19 2.20 -29.43
N VAL A 53 9.10 0.88 -29.47
CA VAL A 53 8.40 0.01 -28.53
C VAL A 53 9.42 -0.96 -27.96
N MET A 54 9.39 -1.21 -26.65
CA MET A 54 10.29 -2.18 -26.02
C MET A 54 9.50 -3.38 -25.53
N ILE A 55 9.91 -4.57 -25.96
CA ILE A 55 9.41 -5.84 -25.42
C ILE A 55 10.51 -6.50 -24.63
N GLN A 56 10.19 -6.96 -23.42
CA GLN A 56 11.08 -7.75 -22.58
C GLN A 56 10.39 -9.05 -22.22
N TYR A 57 11.07 -10.19 -22.32
CA TYR A 57 10.53 -11.44 -21.79
C TYR A 57 11.64 -12.42 -21.41
N THR A 58 11.37 -13.29 -20.45
CA THR A 58 12.35 -14.24 -19.93
C THR A 58 11.79 -15.65 -19.87
N ASP A 59 12.68 -16.64 -19.89
CA ASP A 59 12.32 -18.06 -19.72
C ASP A 59 11.70 -18.34 -18.34
N SER A 60 11.91 -17.45 -17.37
CA SER A 60 11.28 -17.48 -16.04
C SER A 60 9.82 -17.00 -16.03
N GLY A 61 9.22 -16.73 -17.20
CA GLY A 61 7.79 -16.39 -17.31
C GLY A 61 7.48 -14.93 -16.99
N TYR A 62 8.42 -14.01 -17.27
CA TYR A 62 8.17 -12.56 -17.24
C TYR A 62 7.93 -12.04 -18.66
N PHE A 63 6.98 -11.12 -18.81
CA PHE A 63 6.73 -10.34 -20.02
C PHE A 63 6.53 -8.87 -19.62
N ALA A 64 7.15 -7.97 -20.37
CA ALA A 64 6.90 -6.55 -20.29
C ALA A 64 6.80 -5.93 -21.68
N LEU A 65 5.86 -5.00 -21.82
CA LEU A 65 5.72 -4.19 -23.01
C LEU A 65 5.67 -2.72 -22.58
N LYS A 66 6.60 -1.93 -23.10
CA LYS A 66 6.63 -0.48 -22.91
C LYS A 66 6.25 0.19 -24.20
N CYS A 67 5.17 0.97 -24.17
CA CYS A 67 4.66 1.66 -25.34
C CYS A 67 4.97 3.17 -25.28
N PRO A 68 5.14 3.81 -26.44
CA PRO A 68 5.06 5.26 -26.56
C PRO A 68 3.60 5.73 -26.57
N LYS A 69 3.37 7.02 -26.26
CA LYS A 69 2.02 7.62 -26.11
C LYS A 69 1.05 7.41 -27.30
N ASN A 70 1.56 7.19 -28.50
CA ASN A 70 0.75 7.10 -29.73
C ASN A 70 0.61 5.67 -30.28
N ILE A 71 1.13 4.65 -29.57
CA ILE A 71 0.95 3.24 -29.96
C ILE A 71 0.06 2.59 -28.91
N THR A 72 -1.22 2.44 -29.25
CA THR A 72 -2.19 1.67 -28.47
C THR A 72 -1.93 0.18 -28.62
N LEU A 73 -2.37 -0.63 -27.64
CA LEU A 73 -2.20 -2.08 -27.67
C LEU A 73 -2.97 -2.80 -28.81
N ASP A 74 -3.90 -2.11 -29.47
CA ASP A 74 -4.61 -2.67 -30.64
C ASP A 74 -3.93 -2.34 -31.97
N ASN A 75 -2.74 -1.73 -31.94
CA ASN A 75 -2.05 -1.42 -33.16
C ASN A 75 -1.70 -2.73 -33.89
N PRO A 76 -2.21 -2.96 -35.13
CA PRO A 76 -2.02 -4.22 -35.85
C PRO A 76 -0.58 -4.47 -36.28
N ALA A 77 0.31 -3.46 -36.18
CA ALA A 77 1.73 -3.60 -36.44
C ALA A 77 2.53 -4.02 -35.20
N LEU A 78 1.92 -4.14 -34.02
CA LEU A 78 2.62 -4.61 -32.82
C LEU A 78 3.15 -6.04 -33.02
N PRO A 79 4.39 -6.33 -32.58
CA PRO A 79 4.95 -7.68 -32.62
C PRO A 79 4.10 -8.66 -31.82
N ARG A 80 3.90 -9.87 -32.35
CA ARG A 80 3.10 -10.93 -31.69
C ARG A 80 3.86 -12.24 -31.64
N PHE A 81 3.65 -13.03 -30.59
CA PHE A 81 4.28 -14.34 -30.48
C PHE A 81 3.58 -15.34 -31.40
N LYS A 82 4.37 -16.14 -32.12
CA LYS A 82 3.87 -17.18 -33.03
C LYS A 82 3.07 -18.26 -32.28
N SER A 83 3.54 -18.63 -31.10
CA SER A 83 2.87 -19.52 -30.16
C SER A 83 2.47 -18.77 -28.89
N LYS A 84 1.45 -19.28 -28.19
CA LYS A 84 0.92 -18.62 -26.99
C LYS A 84 1.98 -18.62 -25.89
N LEU A 85 2.53 -17.45 -25.59
CA LEU A 85 3.50 -17.26 -24.53
C LEU A 85 2.76 -17.25 -23.18
N ARG A 86 3.05 -18.22 -22.32
CA ARG A 86 2.49 -18.30 -20.98
C ARG A 86 3.45 -17.64 -20.00
N VAL A 87 2.97 -16.64 -19.25
CA VAL A 87 3.79 -15.88 -18.32
C VAL A 87 3.17 -15.80 -16.94
N SER A 88 3.97 -16.04 -15.91
CA SER A 88 3.59 -15.79 -14.52
C SER A 88 3.42 -14.30 -14.24
N LYS A 89 4.14 -13.42 -14.94
CA LYS A 89 4.07 -11.98 -14.73
C LYS A 89 4.05 -11.21 -16.04
N ALA A 90 3.03 -10.39 -16.23
CA ALA A 90 2.94 -9.41 -17.30
C ALA A 90 2.93 -7.97 -16.75
N GLN A 91 3.68 -7.09 -17.40
CA GLN A 91 3.71 -5.66 -17.10
C GLN A 91 3.52 -4.83 -18.38
N LEU A 92 2.52 -3.96 -18.39
CA LEU A 92 2.28 -3.03 -19.49
C LEU A 92 2.58 -1.63 -18.98
N GLU A 93 3.58 -0.98 -19.55
CA GLU A 93 4.12 0.30 -19.07
C GLU A 93 3.95 1.39 -20.12
N ASP A 94 3.36 2.51 -19.70
CA ASP A 94 3.08 3.68 -20.55
C ASP A 94 2.23 3.33 -21.79
N CYS A 95 1.55 2.17 -21.77
CA CYS A 95 0.70 1.68 -22.85
C CYS A 95 -0.69 2.32 -22.81
N PRO A 96 -1.01 3.20 -23.77
CA PRO A 96 -2.34 3.79 -23.87
C PRO A 96 -3.41 2.71 -23.93
N ALA A 97 -4.56 3.00 -23.31
CA ALA A 97 -5.70 2.10 -23.25
C ALA A 97 -6.07 1.56 -24.64
N PRO A 98 -6.32 0.24 -24.78
CA PRO A 98 -6.92 -0.29 -25.99
C PRO A 98 -8.35 0.26 -26.16
N ARG A 99 -8.89 0.19 -27.38
CA ARG A 99 -10.29 0.43 -27.73
C ARG A 99 -11.21 -0.58 -27.04
N ASP A 100 -10.77 -1.83 -26.98
CA ASP A 100 -11.52 -2.94 -26.37
C ASP A 100 -11.08 -3.13 -24.90
N SER A 101 -10.52 -4.29 -24.55
CA SER A 101 -9.97 -4.56 -23.22
C SER A 101 -8.50 -4.95 -23.23
N TYR A 102 -7.90 -4.94 -22.03
CA TYR A 102 -6.54 -5.45 -21.84
C TYR A 102 -6.43 -6.96 -22.06
N ALA A 103 -7.51 -7.72 -21.82
CA ALA A 103 -7.52 -9.16 -22.11
C ALA A 103 -7.44 -9.39 -23.63
N ASP A 104 -8.27 -8.69 -24.41
CA ASP A 104 -8.27 -8.79 -25.88
C ASP A 104 -6.91 -8.38 -26.47
N ALA A 105 -6.32 -7.31 -25.92
CA ALA A 105 -4.98 -6.87 -26.30
C ALA A 105 -3.91 -7.94 -26.04
N LEU A 106 -3.91 -8.57 -24.86
CA LEU A 106 -2.96 -9.63 -24.53
C LEU A 106 -3.18 -10.88 -25.39
N GLU A 107 -4.43 -11.22 -25.68
CA GLU A 107 -4.76 -12.30 -26.60
C GLU A 107 -4.24 -12.04 -28.02
N ARG A 108 -4.38 -10.82 -28.54
CA ARG A 108 -3.83 -10.41 -29.85
C ARG A 108 -2.31 -10.51 -29.91
N LEU A 109 -1.62 -10.22 -28.80
CA LEU A 109 -0.17 -10.39 -28.67
C LEU A 109 0.24 -11.87 -28.48
N ASN A 110 -0.74 -12.77 -28.31
CA ASN A 110 -0.58 -14.18 -27.99
C ASN A 110 0.12 -14.39 -26.64
N VAL A 111 -0.22 -13.57 -25.64
CA VAL A 111 0.29 -13.63 -24.28
C VAL A 111 -0.83 -14.07 -23.33
N LEU A 112 -0.59 -15.15 -22.59
CA LEU A 112 -1.48 -15.60 -21.53
C LEU A 112 -0.84 -15.32 -20.17
N VAL A 113 -1.50 -14.47 -19.38
CA VAL A 113 -1.07 -14.14 -18.01
C VAL A 113 -1.65 -15.16 -17.05
N LEU A 114 -0.77 -15.77 -16.26
CA LEU A 114 -1.15 -16.76 -15.27
C LEU A 114 -1.40 -16.09 -13.93
N ASP A 115 -0.41 -15.38 -13.38
CA ASP A 115 -0.44 -15.06 -11.95
C ASP A 115 -0.51 -13.55 -11.67
N LYS A 116 0.27 -12.72 -12.37
CA LYS A 116 0.53 -11.32 -11.99
C LYS A 116 0.38 -10.37 -13.17
N LEU A 117 -0.60 -9.47 -13.11
CA LEU A 117 -0.78 -8.40 -14.09
C LEU A 117 -0.54 -7.02 -13.47
N LYS A 118 0.32 -6.23 -14.09
CA LYS A 118 0.60 -4.84 -13.69
C LYS A 118 0.38 -3.88 -14.86
N LEU A 119 -0.53 -2.94 -14.68
CA LEU A 119 -0.72 -1.81 -15.59
C LEU A 119 -0.07 -0.57 -14.95
N VAL A 120 0.98 -0.04 -15.60
CA VAL A 120 1.78 1.07 -15.09
C VAL A 120 1.60 2.27 -16.00
N ARG A 121 0.99 3.34 -15.47
CA ARG A 121 0.73 4.60 -16.19
C ARG A 121 0.06 4.40 -17.57
N PRO A 122 -1.03 3.61 -17.69
CA PRO A 122 -1.70 3.39 -18.97
C PRO A 122 -2.46 4.63 -19.51
N GLY A 123 -2.46 5.73 -18.76
CA GLY A 123 -3.32 6.88 -19.03
C GLY A 123 -4.72 6.69 -18.45
N ALA A 124 -5.71 7.37 -19.01
CA ALA A 124 -7.08 7.33 -18.50
C ALA A 124 -7.80 6.03 -18.91
N LEU A 125 -8.23 5.25 -17.91
CA LEU A 125 -9.00 4.03 -18.12
C LEU A 125 -10.49 4.22 -17.77
N ARG A 126 -11.34 3.55 -18.55
CA ARG A 126 -12.74 3.23 -18.23
C ARG A 126 -12.84 1.80 -17.68
N ALA A 127 -13.93 1.53 -16.95
CA ALA A 127 -14.24 0.21 -16.40
C ALA A 127 -14.25 -0.90 -17.47
N ALA A 128 -14.76 -0.61 -18.67
CA ALA A 128 -14.85 -1.57 -19.77
C ALA A 128 -13.50 -2.20 -20.16
N HIS A 129 -12.40 -1.45 -20.08
CA HIS A 129 -11.08 -2.00 -20.44
C HIS A 129 -10.60 -3.10 -19.48
N LEU A 130 -11.20 -3.19 -18.28
CA LEU A 130 -10.85 -4.15 -17.24
C LEU A 130 -11.88 -5.27 -17.09
N ALA A 131 -13.09 -5.16 -17.67
CA ALA A 131 -14.16 -6.11 -17.40
C ALA A 131 -13.78 -7.57 -17.71
N PRO A 132 -13.13 -7.88 -18.85
CA PRO A 132 -12.72 -9.25 -19.16
C PRO A 132 -11.55 -9.76 -18.32
N LEU A 133 -10.85 -8.90 -17.56
CA LEU A 133 -9.83 -9.38 -16.61
C LEU A 133 -10.43 -10.20 -15.47
N GLY A 134 -11.74 -10.08 -15.24
CA GLY A 134 -12.48 -10.90 -14.29
C GLY A 134 -12.58 -12.38 -14.68
N GLU A 135 -12.13 -12.76 -15.87
CA GLU A 135 -12.11 -14.15 -16.35
C GLU A 135 -10.72 -14.80 -16.24
N LEU A 136 -9.77 -14.21 -15.51
CA LEU A 136 -8.42 -14.76 -15.30
C LEU A 136 -8.36 -15.66 -14.04
N PRO A 137 -8.53 -17.00 -14.16
CA PRO A 137 -8.73 -17.91 -13.03
C PRO A 137 -7.56 -17.98 -12.04
N ALA A 138 -6.34 -17.76 -12.54
CA ALA A 138 -5.10 -17.97 -11.80
C ALA A 138 -4.50 -16.67 -11.23
N LEU A 139 -5.22 -15.54 -11.34
CA LEU A 139 -4.66 -14.24 -10.97
C LEU A 139 -4.43 -14.14 -9.45
N GLU A 140 -3.16 -14.06 -9.05
CA GLU A 140 -2.72 -13.86 -7.66
C GLU A 140 -2.49 -12.37 -7.35
N LEU A 141 -2.14 -11.57 -8.36
CA LEU A 141 -1.82 -10.15 -8.19
C LEU A 141 -2.33 -9.30 -9.34
N LEU A 142 -3.11 -8.28 -8.98
CA LEU A 142 -3.57 -7.24 -9.90
C LEU A 142 -3.12 -5.88 -9.40
N ARG A 143 -2.39 -5.13 -10.24
CA ARG A 143 -2.09 -3.71 -9.98
C ARG A 143 -2.56 -2.85 -11.14
N VAL A 144 -3.45 -1.91 -10.86
CA VAL A 144 -4.00 -0.92 -11.79
C VAL A 144 -3.90 0.44 -11.12
N THR A 145 -2.76 1.11 -11.28
CA THR A 145 -2.43 2.34 -10.52
C THR A 145 -2.22 3.54 -11.44
N SER A 146 -2.62 4.73 -11.00
CA SER A 146 -2.45 5.99 -11.75
C SER A 146 -3.20 6.00 -13.09
N CYS A 147 -4.44 5.48 -13.09
CA CYS A 147 -5.24 5.26 -14.31
C CYS A 147 -6.43 6.22 -14.46
N ALA A 148 -6.59 7.19 -13.55
CA ALA A 148 -7.77 8.06 -13.47
C ALA A 148 -9.12 7.30 -13.44
N LEU A 149 -9.11 6.03 -13.01
CA LEU A 149 -10.26 5.15 -13.06
C LEU A 149 -11.34 5.62 -12.08
N ALA A 150 -12.53 5.92 -12.60
CA ALA A 150 -13.64 6.44 -11.79
C ALA A 150 -14.52 5.33 -11.17
N ALA A 151 -14.58 4.16 -11.82
CA ALA A 151 -15.37 3.02 -11.36
C ALA A 151 -14.71 1.70 -11.82
N LEU A 152 -14.94 0.64 -11.07
CA LEU A 152 -14.59 -0.73 -11.45
C LEU A 152 -15.78 -1.40 -12.13
N PRO A 153 -15.56 -2.30 -13.11
CA PRO A 153 -16.64 -3.12 -13.63
C PRO A 153 -17.16 -4.06 -12.54
N ALA A 154 -18.47 -4.36 -12.58
CA ALA A 154 -19.03 -5.42 -11.76
C ALA A 154 -18.39 -6.75 -12.15
N GLY A 155 -18.15 -7.62 -11.17
CA GLY A 155 -17.54 -8.93 -11.39
C GLY A 155 -16.07 -8.93 -11.79
N LEU A 156 -15.34 -7.81 -11.63
CA LEU A 156 -13.91 -7.71 -11.95
C LEU A 156 -13.05 -8.83 -11.34
N LEU A 157 -13.48 -9.41 -10.20
CA LEU A 157 -12.71 -10.41 -9.48
C LEU A 157 -13.43 -11.77 -9.40
N ASP A 158 -14.53 -11.97 -10.13
CA ASP A 158 -15.41 -13.14 -9.97
C ASP A 158 -14.74 -14.48 -10.31
N ALA A 159 -13.74 -14.48 -11.21
CA ALA A 159 -12.92 -15.65 -11.45
C ALA A 159 -11.55 -15.60 -10.76
N ALA A 160 -11.29 -14.75 -9.77
CA ALA A 160 -9.96 -14.64 -9.14
C ALA A 160 -9.93 -15.18 -7.69
N PRO A 161 -10.25 -16.46 -7.41
CA PRO A 161 -10.30 -17.00 -6.04
C PRO A 161 -8.92 -17.01 -5.36
N ASP A 162 -7.85 -17.04 -6.16
CA ASP A 162 -6.47 -17.09 -5.70
C ASP A 162 -5.81 -15.71 -5.53
N LEU A 163 -6.56 -14.62 -5.71
CA LEU A 163 -6.04 -13.27 -5.58
C LEU A 163 -5.50 -13.01 -4.16
N LEU A 164 -4.21 -12.66 -4.07
CA LEU A 164 -3.50 -12.35 -2.84
C LEU A 164 -3.28 -10.84 -2.67
N LEU A 165 -3.09 -10.10 -3.77
CA LEU A 165 -2.78 -8.68 -3.77
C LEU A 165 -3.60 -7.91 -4.80
N LEU A 166 -4.29 -6.87 -4.35
CA LEU A 166 -4.98 -5.91 -5.20
C LEU A 166 -4.48 -4.50 -4.90
N ASP A 167 -3.95 -3.83 -5.92
CA ASP A 167 -3.52 -2.44 -5.86
C ASP A 167 -4.30 -1.60 -6.88
N LEU A 168 -5.19 -0.75 -6.37
CA LEU A 168 -5.99 0.20 -7.14
C LEU A 168 -5.68 1.63 -6.72
N SER A 169 -4.49 1.85 -6.14
CA SER A 169 -4.10 3.17 -5.65
C SER A 169 -3.95 4.20 -6.76
N ASP A 170 -4.07 5.47 -6.39
CA ASP A 170 -3.91 6.61 -7.30
C ASP A 170 -4.91 6.58 -8.47
N ASN A 171 -6.19 6.42 -8.13
CA ASN A 171 -7.29 6.46 -9.08
C ASN A 171 -8.33 7.50 -8.64
N ARG A 172 -9.54 7.44 -9.19
CA ARG A 172 -10.64 8.38 -8.89
C ARG A 172 -11.87 7.64 -8.38
N LEU A 173 -11.68 6.46 -7.78
CA LEU A 173 -12.77 5.62 -7.29
C LEU A 173 -13.51 6.33 -6.16
N THR A 174 -14.83 6.38 -6.26
CA THR A 174 -15.72 6.93 -5.21
C THR A 174 -16.45 5.84 -4.44
N ALA A 175 -16.53 4.63 -5.00
CA ALA A 175 -17.12 3.44 -4.39
C ALA A 175 -16.50 2.18 -5.00
N LEU A 176 -16.74 1.04 -4.35
CA LEU A 176 -16.46 -0.29 -4.90
C LEU A 176 -17.78 -0.96 -5.30
N PRO A 177 -17.82 -1.77 -6.38
CA PRO A 177 -18.99 -2.57 -6.70
C PRO A 177 -19.39 -3.48 -5.53
N GLY A 178 -20.70 -3.61 -5.31
CA GLY A 178 -21.23 -4.56 -4.32
C GLY A 178 -20.79 -5.98 -4.66
N GLY A 179 -20.34 -6.72 -3.64
CA GLY A 179 -19.90 -8.11 -3.81
C GLY A 179 -18.53 -8.29 -4.48
N LEU A 180 -17.76 -7.22 -4.73
CA LEU A 180 -16.45 -7.31 -5.41
C LEU A 180 -15.50 -8.38 -4.82
N PHE A 181 -15.56 -8.60 -3.50
CA PHE A 181 -14.67 -9.53 -2.78
C PHE A 181 -15.35 -10.84 -2.36
N VAL A 182 -16.49 -11.20 -2.96
CA VAL A 182 -17.24 -12.41 -2.59
C VAL A 182 -16.39 -13.67 -2.77
N VAL A 183 -15.63 -13.76 -3.87
CA VAL A 183 -14.84 -14.96 -4.20
C VAL A 183 -13.37 -14.89 -3.74
N THR A 184 -12.82 -13.68 -3.55
CA THR A 184 -11.39 -13.45 -3.26
C THR A 184 -11.03 -13.70 -1.79
N LYS A 185 -11.32 -14.91 -1.27
CA LYS A 185 -11.12 -15.27 0.15
C LYS A 185 -9.65 -15.38 0.56
N LYS A 186 -8.73 -15.40 -0.40
CA LYS A 186 -7.28 -15.43 -0.17
C LYS A 186 -6.64 -14.03 -0.14
N LEU A 187 -7.40 -12.95 -0.37
CA LEU A 187 -6.85 -11.59 -0.45
C LEU A 187 -6.16 -11.21 0.86
N ARG A 188 -4.88 -10.84 0.78
CA ARG A 188 -4.05 -10.45 1.94
C ARG A 188 -3.75 -8.96 1.95
N MET A 189 -3.47 -8.39 0.79
CA MET A 189 -3.07 -6.99 0.66
C MET A 189 -4.01 -6.24 -0.26
N LEU A 190 -4.61 -5.17 0.27
CA LEU A 190 -5.47 -4.27 -0.48
C LEU A 190 -4.99 -2.83 -0.34
N ASN A 191 -4.66 -2.21 -1.47
CA ASN A 191 -4.28 -0.80 -1.53
C ASN A 191 -5.30 -0.01 -2.36
N LEU A 192 -6.05 0.86 -1.68
CA LEU A 192 -7.04 1.78 -2.25
C LEU A 192 -6.65 3.24 -2.00
N SER A 193 -5.40 3.49 -1.60
CA SER A 193 -4.93 4.83 -1.27
C SER A 193 -5.01 5.78 -2.46
N ARG A 194 -5.11 7.09 -2.19
CA ARG A 194 -5.19 8.14 -3.23
C ARG A 194 -6.36 7.90 -4.19
N ASN A 195 -7.55 7.74 -3.63
CA ASN A 195 -8.80 7.69 -4.38
C ASN A 195 -9.73 8.80 -3.85
N ARG A 196 -11.03 8.68 -4.11
CA ARG A 196 -12.07 9.61 -3.65
C ARG A 196 -13.13 8.86 -2.83
N LEU A 197 -12.71 7.82 -2.12
CA LEU A 197 -13.60 6.97 -1.33
C LEU A 197 -14.08 7.71 -0.10
N THR A 198 -15.29 7.37 0.33
CA THR A 198 -15.93 7.86 1.56
C THR A 198 -16.17 6.70 2.53
N THR A 199 -16.80 6.94 3.69
CA THR A 199 -17.13 5.89 4.69
C THR A 199 -17.84 4.66 4.11
N ASN A 200 -18.62 4.80 3.04
CA ASN A 200 -19.32 3.70 2.37
C ASN A 200 -18.41 2.53 1.94
N VAL A 201 -17.10 2.76 1.78
CA VAL A 201 -16.16 1.69 1.45
C VAL A 201 -16.05 0.65 2.57
N PHE A 202 -16.29 1.04 3.83
CA PHE A 202 -16.15 0.13 4.96
C PHE A 202 -17.10 -1.06 4.88
N ASP A 203 -18.35 -0.86 4.41
CA ASP A 203 -19.32 -1.95 4.23
C ASP A 203 -18.85 -2.97 3.19
N SER A 204 -18.20 -2.49 2.12
CA SER A 204 -17.63 -3.35 1.08
C SER A 204 -16.44 -4.17 1.58
N LEU A 205 -15.76 -3.71 2.63
CA LEU A 205 -14.56 -4.31 3.19
C LEU A 205 -14.82 -5.18 4.42
N ALA A 206 -15.98 -5.00 5.09
CA ALA A 206 -16.33 -5.67 6.34
C ALA A 206 -16.24 -7.21 6.28
N ALA A 207 -16.51 -7.79 5.11
CA ALA A 207 -16.48 -9.24 4.90
C ALA A 207 -15.10 -9.79 4.45
N VAL A 208 -14.10 -8.93 4.23
CA VAL A 208 -12.77 -9.32 3.72
C VAL A 208 -11.82 -9.63 4.89
N THR A 209 -12.22 -10.60 5.73
CA THR A 209 -11.52 -10.97 6.97
C THR A 209 -10.14 -11.59 6.77
N SER A 210 -9.79 -11.90 5.52
CA SER A 210 -8.52 -12.45 5.08
C SER A 210 -7.39 -11.42 5.01
N LEU A 211 -7.70 -10.12 5.05
CA LEU A 211 -6.72 -9.04 4.91
C LEU A 211 -5.71 -9.01 6.06
N THR A 212 -4.44 -8.86 5.71
CA THR A 212 -3.33 -8.56 6.63
C THR A 212 -2.81 -7.14 6.43
N THR A 213 -3.01 -6.54 5.26
CA THR A 213 -2.61 -5.15 4.97
C THR A 213 -3.71 -4.43 4.23
N LEU A 214 -4.16 -3.31 4.79
CA LEU A 214 -5.16 -2.43 4.19
C LEU A 214 -4.63 -0.99 4.16
N ASN A 215 -4.61 -0.38 2.99
CA ASN A 215 -4.25 1.02 2.83
C ASN A 215 -5.39 1.82 2.22
N LEU A 216 -5.95 2.74 3.00
CA LEU A 216 -7.00 3.67 2.58
C LEU A 216 -6.53 5.14 2.63
N SER A 217 -5.23 5.37 2.81
CA SER A 217 -4.65 6.72 2.94
C SER A 217 -5.03 7.63 1.77
N PHE A 218 -5.11 8.94 2.00
CA PHE A 218 -5.46 9.93 0.97
C PHE A 218 -6.83 9.65 0.32
N ASN A 219 -7.86 9.42 1.14
CA ASN A 219 -9.27 9.38 0.78
C ASN A 219 -10.06 10.37 1.66
N ASP A 220 -11.38 10.51 1.48
CA ASP A 220 -12.24 11.36 2.33
C ASP A 220 -13.19 10.51 3.17
N LEU A 221 -12.62 9.68 4.04
CA LEU A 221 -13.38 8.70 4.80
C LEU A 221 -14.18 9.35 5.92
N LYS A 222 -13.58 10.30 6.67
CA LYS A 222 -14.13 10.81 7.96
C LYS A 222 -14.32 9.67 8.98
N ASP A 223 -14.91 9.99 10.12
CA ASP A 223 -15.15 9.01 11.17
C ASP A 223 -16.23 8.00 10.78
N SER A 224 -15.95 6.72 11.07
CA SER A 224 -16.87 5.60 10.90
C SER A 224 -17.13 4.81 12.18
N CYS A 225 -16.61 5.29 13.30
CA CYS A 225 -16.88 4.69 14.60
C CYS A 225 -18.31 5.05 15.01
N GLY A 226 -19.25 4.10 15.01
CA GLY A 226 -20.62 4.39 15.43
C GLY A 226 -21.65 3.33 15.09
N GLY A 227 -22.29 2.78 16.13
CA GLY A 227 -23.70 2.44 16.12
C GLY A 227 -24.51 3.67 16.55
N ALA A 228 -25.75 3.77 16.12
CA ALA A 228 -26.58 4.99 16.09
C ALA A 228 -26.94 5.68 17.44
N ALA A 229 -26.27 5.38 18.56
CA ALA A 229 -26.51 6.07 19.82
C ALA A 229 -25.27 6.02 20.73
N ASP A 230 -25.02 7.16 21.36
CA ASP A 230 -24.11 7.39 22.48
C ASP A 230 -22.64 7.68 22.21
N THR A 231 -22.19 8.60 23.06
CA THR A 231 -20.90 9.25 23.33
C THR A 231 -19.70 8.31 23.53
N VAL A 232 -19.75 7.07 23.05
CA VAL A 232 -18.68 6.08 23.14
C VAL A 232 -18.10 5.85 21.75
N ARG A 233 -16.78 5.97 21.63
CA ARG A 233 -16.01 5.67 20.41
C ARG A 233 -16.17 4.19 20.05
N GLY A 234 -17.26 3.86 19.35
CA GLY A 234 -17.67 2.49 19.06
C GLY A 234 -16.82 1.81 17.99
N SER A 235 -17.25 0.61 17.60
CA SER A 235 -16.62 -0.13 16.51
C SER A 235 -16.97 0.48 15.15
N SER A 236 -16.03 0.38 14.21
CA SER A 236 -16.29 0.59 12.78
C SER A 236 -16.92 -0.66 12.14
N PRO A 237 -17.46 -0.56 10.91
CA PRO A 237 -17.88 -1.74 10.14
C PRO A 237 -16.74 -2.76 9.87
N LEU A 238 -15.48 -2.36 10.08
CA LEU A 238 -14.31 -3.23 9.92
C LEU A 238 -14.03 -4.15 11.12
N GLN A 239 -14.94 -4.23 12.11
CA GLN A 239 -14.70 -4.96 13.36
C GLN A 239 -14.34 -6.45 13.21
N TYR A 240 -14.66 -7.06 12.07
CA TYR A 240 -14.38 -8.46 11.78
C TYR A 240 -13.00 -8.71 11.16
N LEU A 241 -12.23 -7.67 10.84
CA LEU A 241 -10.91 -7.77 10.21
C LEU A 241 -9.83 -8.05 11.26
N THR A 242 -9.98 -9.16 11.99
CA THR A 242 -9.10 -9.53 13.12
C THR A 242 -7.70 -9.97 12.70
N SER A 243 -7.52 -10.31 11.41
CA SER A 243 -6.24 -10.72 10.82
C SER A 243 -5.32 -9.55 10.44
N LEU A 244 -5.81 -8.32 10.53
CA LEU A 244 -5.10 -7.15 10.02
C LEU A 244 -3.82 -6.89 10.82
N GLU A 245 -2.70 -6.75 10.12
CA GLU A 245 -1.39 -6.45 10.71
C GLU A 245 -0.98 -5.00 10.43
N LYS A 246 -1.38 -4.44 9.29
CA LYS A 246 -1.00 -3.10 8.84
C LYS A 246 -2.20 -2.33 8.35
N PHE A 247 -2.53 -1.23 9.01
CA PHE A 247 -3.65 -0.39 8.64
C PHE A 247 -3.22 1.05 8.42
N TYR A 248 -3.39 1.54 7.20
CA TYR A 248 -2.98 2.88 6.80
C TYR A 248 -4.19 3.77 6.52
N LEU A 249 -4.33 4.82 7.31
CA LEU A 249 -5.40 5.81 7.28
C LEU A 249 -4.85 7.24 7.19
N ARG A 250 -3.62 7.42 6.72
CA ARG A 250 -3.00 8.74 6.60
C ARG A 250 -3.85 9.68 5.75
N LYS A 251 -4.13 10.88 6.24
CA LYS A 251 -4.91 11.90 5.50
C LYS A 251 -6.25 11.35 4.99
N THR A 252 -7.05 10.82 5.90
CA THR A 252 -8.41 10.32 5.66
C THR A 252 -9.49 11.16 6.33
N ASN A 253 -9.10 12.28 6.96
CA ASN A 253 -9.97 13.16 7.74
C ASN A 253 -10.60 12.47 8.97
N THR A 254 -9.92 11.45 9.50
CA THR A 254 -10.32 10.75 10.72
C THR A 254 -10.09 11.66 11.93
N SER A 255 -11.04 11.69 12.88
CA SER A 255 -10.90 12.43 14.15
C SER A 255 -10.98 11.53 15.40
N VAL A 256 -11.39 10.27 15.23
CA VAL A 256 -11.56 9.29 16.31
C VAL A 256 -10.78 7.99 16.05
N ILE A 257 -10.24 7.39 17.11
CA ILE A 257 -9.66 6.03 17.08
C ILE A 257 -10.76 5.03 17.47
N CYS A 258 -11.24 4.22 16.52
CA CYS A 258 -12.35 3.29 16.77
C CYS A 258 -11.97 2.16 17.75
N GLN A 259 -12.98 1.60 18.43
CA GLN A 259 -12.77 0.53 19.41
C GLN A 259 -12.22 -0.75 18.80
N ASP A 260 -12.71 -1.15 17.64
CA ASP A 260 -12.29 -2.38 16.97
C ASP A 260 -10.81 -2.37 16.55
N TRP A 261 -10.28 -1.20 16.18
CA TRP A 261 -8.85 -1.06 15.86
C TRP A 261 -7.97 -1.34 17.08
N ARG A 262 -8.49 -1.04 18.28
CA ARG A 262 -7.83 -1.24 19.56
C ARG A 262 -8.03 -2.65 20.10
N THR A 263 -9.24 -3.20 20.01
CA THR A 263 -9.58 -4.44 20.71
C THR A 263 -9.67 -5.64 19.79
N SER A 264 -10.28 -5.48 18.62
CA SER A 264 -10.62 -6.58 17.71
C SER A 264 -9.47 -6.92 16.74
N MET A 265 -8.72 -5.92 16.28
CA MET A 265 -7.54 -6.09 15.41
C MET A 265 -6.33 -6.58 16.21
N SER A 266 -6.43 -7.75 16.84
CA SER A 266 -5.43 -8.28 17.78
C SER A 266 -4.07 -8.59 17.15
N ARG A 267 -3.97 -8.64 15.82
CA ARG A 267 -2.71 -8.86 15.08
C ARG A 267 -2.05 -7.58 14.59
N LEU A 268 -2.61 -6.41 14.90
CA LEU A 268 -2.15 -5.13 14.40
C LEU A 268 -0.72 -4.85 14.90
N LYS A 269 0.18 -4.59 13.97
CA LYS A 269 1.60 -4.23 14.18
C LYS A 269 1.85 -2.77 13.83
N GLU A 270 1.10 -2.22 12.89
CA GLU A 270 1.31 -0.88 12.36
C GLU A 270 -0.04 -0.22 12.06
N LEU A 271 -0.27 0.96 12.64
CA LEU A 271 -1.43 1.80 12.44
C LEU A 271 -0.99 3.23 12.11
N ASP A 272 -1.13 3.63 10.85
CA ASP A 272 -0.82 4.99 10.42
C ASP A 272 -2.07 5.86 10.43
N LEU A 273 -2.15 6.75 11.42
CA LEU A 273 -3.19 7.76 11.58
C LEU A 273 -2.62 9.18 11.35
N SER A 274 -1.47 9.30 10.70
CA SER A 274 -0.82 10.59 10.52
C SER A 274 -1.61 11.53 9.58
N TYR A 275 -1.40 12.84 9.69
CA TYR A 275 -2.05 13.85 8.84
C TYR A 275 -3.59 13.79 8.87
N ASN A 276 -4.16 13.49 10.04
CA ASN A 276 -5.61 13.44 10.26
C ASN A 276 -6.08 14.61 11.15
N ASN A 277 -7.31 14.54 11.65
CA ASN A 277 -7.95 15.57 12.45
C ASN A 277 -8.22 15.12 13.89
N ILE A 278 -7.38 14.23 14.44
CA ILE A 278 -7.52 13.73 15.81
C ILE A 278 -7.07 14.83 16.78
N SER A 279 -8.02 15.40 17.54
CA SER A 279 -7.74 16.50 18.48
C SER A 279 -7.66 16.08 19.94
N VAL A 280 -8.32 14.98 20.30
CA VAL A 280 -8.39 14.46 21.67
C VAL A 280 -7.99 13.00 21.65
N VAL A 281 -6.99 12.65 22.45
CA VAL A 281 -6.58 11.26 22.67
C VAL A 281 -6.82 10.91 24.13
N THR A 282 -7.62 9.87 24.39
CA THR A 282 -7.96 9.43 25.74
C THR A 282 -7.07 8.29 26.18
N PHE A 283 -7.02 7.99 27.48
CA PHE A 283 -6.34 6.80 27.98
C PHE A 283 -6.85 5.49 27.34
N THR A 284 -8.14 5.40 27.04
CA THR A 284 -8.73 4.23 26.36
C THR A 284 -8.27 4.08 24.92
N ASP A 285 -7.91 5.17 24.24
CA ASP A 285 -7.34 5.13 22.90
C ASP A 285 -5.96 4.50 22.87
N LEU A 286 -5.22 4.57 23.98
CA LEU A 286 -3.87 4.04 24.11
C LEU A 286 -3.85 2.55 24.48
N ARG A 287 -5.02 1.96 24.76
CA ARG A 287 -5.16 0.55 25.17
C ARG A 287 -5.42 -0.35 23.96
N PHE A 288 -4.37 -0.67 23.22
CA PHE A 288 -4.43 -1.68 22.18
C PHE A 288 -4.26 -3.09 22.77
N SER A 289 -5.04 -4.04 22.25
CA SER A 289 -4.90 -5.47 22.52
C SER A 289 -3.70 -6.08 21.79
N SER A 290 -3.08 -5.36 20.86
CA SER A 290 -1.88 -5.75 20.11
C SER A 290 -0.64 -4.92 20.49
N GLU A 291 0.50 -5.20 19.86
CA GLU A 291 1.78 -4.47 19.97
C GLU A 291 1.95 -3.45 18.83
N ALA A 292 0.86 -2.82 18.41
CA ALA A 292 0.87 -1.93 17.26
C ALA A 292 1.71 -0.67 17.51
N GLU A 293 2.56 -0.31 16.55
CA GLU A 293 3.10 1.04 16.44
C GLU A 293 2.04 1.96 15.84
N VAL A 294 1.70 3.05 16.54
CA VAL A 294 0.63 3.97 16.15
C VAL A 294 1.22 5.34 15.81
N ASP A 295 1.13 5.72 14.53
CA ASP A 295 1.61 7.02 14.05
C ASP A 295 0.49 8.07 14.11
N LEU A 296 0.62 9.03 15.01
CA LEU A 296 -0.31 10.16 15.18
C LEU A 296 0.28 11.49 14.70
N ARG A 297 1.41 11.49 14.01
CA ARG A 297 2.09 12.72 13.58
C ARG A 297 1.16 13.58 12.73
N ARG A 298 1.29 14.90 12.84
CA ARG A 298 0.53 15.88 12.04
C ARG A 298 -0.99 15.76 12.24
N ASN A 299 -1.40 15.48 13.48
CA ASN A 299 -2.77 15.67 13.98
C ASN A 299 -2.80 16.89 14.93
N PRO A 300 -3.92 17.62 15.02
CA PRO A 300 -4.07 18.76 15.94
C PRO A 300 -4.39 18.31 17.37
N VAL A 301 -3.59 17.41 17.94
CA VAL A 301 -3.82 16.86 19.30
C VAL A 301 -3.63 17.98 20.33
N ALA A 302 -4.74 18.48 20.85
CA ALA A 302 -4.74 19.60 21.80
C ALA A 302 -4.66 19.13 23.25
N ARG A 303 -5.21 17.95 23.56
CA ARG A 303 -5.29 17.42 24.93
C ARG A 303 -5.22 15.91 24.97
N LEU A 304 -4.50 15.40 25.99
CA LEU A 304 -4.62 14.04 26.46
C LEU A 304 -5.61 14.01 27.62
N GLU A 305 -6.69 13.23 27.49
CA GLU A 305 -7.72 13.11 28.54
C GLU A 305 -7.49 11.83 29.35
N TYR A 306 -7.21 12.00 30.64
CA TYR A 306 -7.11 10.94 31.65
C TYR A 306 -8.25 11.12 32.66
N SER A 307 -9.07 10.09 32.91
CA SER A 307 -10.03 10.15 34.02
C SER A 307 -9.35 9.86 35.37
N ARG A 308 -9.93 10.31 36.49
CA ARG A 308 -9.46 9.95 37.85
C ARG A 308 -9.42 8.44 38.06
N ASP A 309 -10.36 7.70 37.46
CA ASP A 309 -10.39 6.25 37.52
C ASP A 309 -9.26 5.62 36.69
N ASP A 310 -8.85 6.25 35.59
CA ASP A 310 -7.70 5.80 34.79
C ASP A 310 -6.39 5.95 35.56
N VAL A 311 -6.22 7.07 36.25
CA VAL A 311 -5.08 7.32 37.14
C VAL A 311 -5.11 6.36 38.34
N SER A 312 -6.28 6.11 38.93
CA SER A 312 -6.43 5.20 40.07
C SER A 312 -6.20 3.75 39.70
N ARG A 313 -6.63 3.30 38.51
CA ARG A 313 -6.32 1.97 37.98
C ARG A 313 -4.84 1.82 37.63
N ALA A 314 -4.20 2.86 37.10
CA ALA A 314 -2.76 2.86 36.88
C ALA A 314 -1.97 2.83 38.21
N ALA A 315 -2.46 3.51 39.24
CA ALA A 315 -1.86 3.54 40.58
C ALA A 315 -2.13 2.29 41.43
N ALA A 316 -3.23 1.56 41.17
CA ALA A 316 -3.61 0.34 41.89
C ALA A 316 -2.81 -0.91 41.45
N VAL A 317 -2.10 -0.84 40.32
CA VAL A 317 -1.15 -1.88 39.94
C VAL A 317 0.12 -1.68 40.77
N THR A 318 0.28 -2.44 41.85
CA THR A 318 1.42 -2.40 42.79
C THR A 318 2.73 -2.96 42.20
N SER A 319 2.84 -3.02 40.88
CA SER A 319 4.05 -3.40 40.17
C SER A 319 4.84 -2.13 39.82
N PRO A 320 6.17 -2.09 40.03
CA PRO A 320 7.01 -0.97 39.58
C PRO A 320 6.97 -0.72 38.06
N LEU A 321 6.28 -1.58 37.31
CA LEU A 321 6.12 -1.56 35.86
C LEU A 321 4.82 -0.88 35.40
N ALA A 322 3.89 -0.58 36.32
CA ALA A 322 2.58 0.02 36.02
C ALA A 322 2.60 1.48 35.56
N ALA A 323 3.73 2.17 35.62
CA ALA A 323 3.80 3.61 35.35
C ALA A 323 4.14 3.96 33.89
N GLU A 324 4.14 3.00 32.95
CA GLU A 324 4.82 3.16 31.66
C GLU A 324 3.91 3.52 30.47
N CYS A 325 2.89 4.37 30.63
CA CYS A 325 2.38 5.15 29.49
C CYS A 325 3.34 6.31 29.20
N LEU A 326 4.54 5.99 28.75
CA LEU A 326 5.52 6.99 28.33
C LEU A 326 5.23 7.38 26.89
N VAL A 327 4.86 8.65 26.68
CA VAL A 327 5.02 9.29 25.35
C VAL A 327 6.50 9.22 25.04
N THR A 328 6.96 8.22 24.29
CA THR A 328 8.40 7.94 24.18
C THR A 328 9.14 9.07 23.47
N TYR A 329 8.48 9.69 22.49
CA TYR A 329 9.03 10.78 21.70
C TYR A 329 8.00 11.86 21.44
N VAL A 330 8.40 13.09 21.64
CA VAL A 330 7.65 14.29 21.28
C VAL A 330 8.43 15.01 20.19
N TYR A 331 7.75 15.50 19.17
CA TYR A 331 8.39 16.29 18.12
C TYR A 331 7.93 17.75 18.18
N GLU A 332 8.89 18.67 18.12
CA GLU A 332 8.69 20.11 17.94
C GLU A 332 9.56 20.54 16.76
N ASP A 333 8.97 21.16 15.73
CA ASP A 333 9.66 21.61 14.50
C ASP A 333 10.56 20.55 13.84
N ASP A 334 10.06 19.31 13.73
CA ASP A 334 10.76 18.13 13.20
C ASP A 334 12.00 17.68 14.01
N VAL A 335 12.23 18.26 15.19
CA VAL A 335 13.23 17.82 16.17
C VAL A 335 12.59 16.78 17.11
N MET A 336 13.25 15.63 17.26
CA MET A 336 12.83 14.54 18.13
C MET A 336 13.30 14.77 19.56
N TYR A 337 12.38 14.74 20.52
CA TYR A 337 12.64 14.82 21.95
C TYR A 337 12.24 13.51 22.60
N GLU A 338 13.22 12.78 23.15
CA GLU A 338 12.96 11.64 24.01
C GLU A 338 12.43 12.11 25.36
N VAL A 339 11.23 11.65 25.75
CA VAL A 339 10.70 11.93 27.08
C VAL A 339 11.35 10.95 28.06
N ALA A 340 12.53 11.31 28.56
CA ALA A 340 13.27 10.49 29.50
C ALA A 340 12.60 10.46 30.89
N ARG A 341 12.54 9.26 31.48
CA ARG A 341 12.12 8.97 32.86
C ARG A 341 12.55 10.03 33.88
N ALA A 342 11.61 10.41 34.75
CA ALA A 342 11.93 10.74 36.14
C ALA A 342 12.39 9.44 36.86
N SER A 343 13.67 9.13 36.74
CA SER A 343 14.38 8.13 37.52
C SER A 343 15.52 8.85 38.22
N ARG A 344 15.76 8.56 39.51
CA ARG A 344 16.74 9.19 40.42
C ARG A 344 18.23 9.13 39.97
N ALA A 345 18.52 8.94 38.70
CA ALA A 345 19.86 9.06 38.14
C ALA A 345 19.78 9.85 36.83
N ALA A 346 20.42 11.02 36.85
CA ALA A 346 20.44 11.99 35.76
C ALA A 346 20.94 11.41 34.42
N PRO A 347 20.24 11.66 33.29
CA PRO A 347 20.86 11.63 31.97
C PRO A 347 21.47 12.99 31.66
N ARG A 348 22.73 12.98 31.20
CA ARG A 348 23.40 14.16 30.65
C ARG A 348 22.69 14.60 29.36
N ARG A 349 22.13 15.80 29.36
CA ARG A 349 21.70 16.48 28.13
C ARG A 349 22.90 17.12 27.44
N SER A 350 22.89 17.08 26.11
CA SER A 350 23.28 18.25 25.32
C SER A 350 22.01 18.90 24.80
N GLY A 351 21.54 19.95 25.47
CA GLY A 351 20.74 20.99 24.82
C GLY A 351 19.43 21.42 25.45
N ALA A 352 18.70 20.59 26.22
CA ALA A 352 17.42 21.03 26.77
C ALA A 352 17.56 21.61 28.20
N SER A 353 16.84 22.70 28.47
CA SER A 353 16.80 23.44 29.74
C SER A 353 16.42 22.55 30.93
N SER A 354 17.24 22.53 31.99
CA SER A 354 17.06 21.72 33.21
C SER A 354 15.73 21.93 33.96
N ALA A 355 14.91 22.92 33.57
CA ALA A 355 13.65 23.25 34.23
C ALA A 355 12.52 22.22 34.02
N TRP A 356 12.57 21.42 32.94
CA TRP A 356 11.48 20.49 32.58
C TRP A 356 11.50 19.14 33.30
N LEU A 357 12.57 18.86 34.06
CA LEU A 357 12.85 17.52 34.61
C LEU A 357 12.26 17.29 36.02
N ASP A 358 11.81 18.35 36.70
CA ASP A 358 11.31 18.31 38.09
C ASP A 358 9.80 18.57 38.21
N LEU A 359 9.07 18.59 37.10
CA LEU A 359 7.64 18.87 37.09
C LEU A 359 6.84 17.65 37.53
N SER A 360 5.85 17.87 38.40
CA SER A 360 4.83 16.84 38.68
C SER A 360 4.04 16.51 37.41
N PRO A 361 3.41 15.33 37.29
CA PRO A 361 2.65 14.95 36.09
C PRO A 361 1.60 15.99 35.65
N GLN A 362 0.99 16.69 36.62
CA GLN A 362 0.04 17.78 36.39
C GLN A 362 0.73 19.06 35.87
N SER A 363 1.93 19.37 36.37
CA SER A 363 2.69 20.56 35.97
C SER A 363 3.31 20.37 34.59
N TRP A 364 3.77 19.16 34.25
CA TRP A 364 4.23 18.82 32.90
C TRP A 364 3.09 18.95 31.88
N TYR A 365 1.88 18.52 32.24
CA TYR A 365 0.67 18.69 31.43
C TYR A 365 0.33 20.16 31.16
N ASP A 366 0.37 21.01 32.19
CA ASP A 366 0.05 22.44 32.04
C ASP A 366 1.08 23.23 31.22
N GLU A 367 2.33 22.77 31.18
CA GLU A 367 3.46 23.50 30.58
C GLU A 367 3.82 22.98 29.18
N VAL A 368 3.68 21.68 28.91
CA VAL A 368 3.98 21.04 27.62
C VAL A 368 2.74 20.99 26.71
N CYS A 369 1.55 20.68 27.21
CA CYS A 369 0.35 20.62 26.35
C CYS A 369 -0.19 22.00 25.91
N ARG A 370 0.45 23.11 26.33
CA ARG A 370 0.09 24.48 25.92
C ARG A 370 1.01 25.10 24.87
N LEU A 371 2.12 24.45 24.49
CA LEU A 371 2.98 25.01 23.45
C LEU A 371 2.35 24.78 22.06
N PRO A 372 2.31 25.80 21.20
CA PRO A 372 1.89 25.61 19.81
C PRO A 372 2.89 24.69 19.08
N ASN A 373 2.38 23.78 18.24
CA ASN A 373 3.13 22.88 17.34
C ASN A 373 3.69 21.54 17.88
N PHE A 374 3.02 20.90 18.83
CA PHE A 374 3.36 19.53 19.25
C PHE A 374 2.76 18.41 18.37
N TYR A 375 3.55 17.36 18.10
CA TYR A 375 3.06 16.10 17.51
C TYR A 375 3.56 14.89 18.33
N ALA A 376 2.66 14.00 18.72
CA ALA A 376 2.96 12.80 19.50
C ALA A 376 3.19 11.58 18.60
N TYR A 377 4.25 10.82 18.86
CA TYR A 377 4.43 9.46 18.36
C TYR A 377 4.31 8.50 19.55
N ILE A 378 3.38 7.57 19.51
CA ILE A 378 3.10 6.69 20.64
C ILE A 378 3.52 5.27 20.29
N ASN A 379 4.62 4.82 20.90
CA ASN A 379 4.99 3.42 20.86
C ASN A 379 4.22 2.66 21.95
N VAL A 380 3.16 1.95 21.55
CA VAL A 380 2.25 1.26 22.50
C VAL A 380 2.94 0.12 23.24
N ASN A 381 4.13 -0.33 22.81
CA ASN A 381 4.91 -1.37 23.51
C ASN A 381 5.31 -0.98 24.94
N GLN A 382 5.34 0.31 25.28
CA GLN A 382 5.60 0.76 26.65
C GLN A 382 4.32 0.77 27.51
N CYS A 383 3.14 1.06 26.94
CA CYS A 383 1.87 1.16 27.66
C CYS A 383 1.36 -0.17 28.26
N ARG A 384 1.89 -1.32 27.80
CA ARG A 384 1.42 -2.67 28.14
C ARG A 384 1.86 -3.23 29.48
N ARG A 385 2.77 -2.57 30.21
CA ARG A 385 3.22 -3.05 31.52
C ARG A 385 2.23 -2.78 32.68
N LEU A 386 0.97 -2.56 32.32
CA LEU A 386 -0.17 -2.23 33.20
C LEU A 386 -1.20 -3.36 33.34
N VAL A 387 -0.89 -4.58 32.90
CA VAL A 387 -1.73 -5.78 33.14
C VAL A 387 -1.15 -6.61 34.27
#